data_AF-A0A9D5XEV5-F1
#
_entry.id   AF-A0A9D5XEV5-F1
#
_cell.length_a   1.000
_cell.length_b   1.000
_cell.length_c   1.000
_cell.angle_alpha   90.00
_cell.angle_beta   90.00
_cell.angle_gamma   90.00
#
_symmetry.space_group_name_H-M   'P 1'
#
loop_
_entity.id
_entity.type
_entity.pdbx_description
1 polymer ?
#
loop_
_entity_poly.entity_id
_entity_poly.type
_entity_poly.pdbx_seq_one_letter_code
_entity_poly.pdbx_strand_id
1 'polypeptide(L)'
;MLQRNSLGNDPVLTLREHEILEFIALGLSTKEVAQHIDIAPRTVDRHVENVRLKLRAKNRTHMVVCAVMEGLLQVKKADLRNSDPAALAQAQPADADH
;
A
#
# COMPACT_ATOMS: atom_id res chain seq x y z
N MET A 1 13.41 -29.46 -10.88
CA MET A 1 12.18 -28.69 -10.58
C MET A 1 12.05 -28.58 -9.08
N LEU A 2 12.06 -27.39 -8.50
CA LEU A 2 11.79 -27.21 -7.07
C LEU A 2 10.54 -26.34 -6.93
N GLN A 3 9.42 -27.00 -6.61
CA GLN A 3 8.22 -26.35 -6.10
C GLN A 3 8.56 -25.69 -4.77
N ARG A 4 8.55 -24.37 -4.76
CA ARG A 4 8.66 -23.56 -3.55
C ARG A 4 7.31 -22.91 -3.34
N ASN A 5 6.42 -23.58 -2.63
CA ASN A 5 5.24 -22.93 -2.09
C ASN A 5 4.98 -23.39 -0.66
N SER A 6 4.76 -22.39 0.20
CA SER A 6 3.98 -22.42 1.43
C SER A 6 4.65 -22.94 2.71
N LEU A 7 5.04 -22.00 3.59
CA LEU A 7 4.66 -21.86 5.02
C LEU A 7 5.83 -21.32 5.88
N GLY A 8 5.76 -20.04 6.25
CA GLY A 8 6.16 -19.60 7.60
C GLY A 8 7.60 -19.15 7.84
N ASN A 9 8.07 -18.10 7.16
CA ASN A 9 9.10 -17.23 7.75
C ASN A 9 8.81 -15.73 7.53
N ASP A 10 7.52 -15.42 7.35
CA ASP A 10 7.04 -14.08 7.10
C ASP A 10 7.53 -13.13 8.20
N PRO A 11 8.13 -11.98 7.86
CA PRO A 11 8.18 -10.89 8.80
C PRO A 11 6.73 -10.59 9.18
N VAL A 12 6.40 -10.77 10.46
CA VAL A 12 5.05 -10.59 11.01
C VAL A 12 4.66 -9.11 10.88
N LEU A 13 4.23 -8.73 9.68
CA LEU A 13 3.59 -7.46 9.41
C LEU A 13 2.21 -7.53 10.06
N THR A 14 1.90 -6.52 10.85
CA THR A 14 0.54 -6.31 11.36
C THR A 14 -0.40 -6.04 10.19
N LEU A 15 -1.70 -6.24 10.43
CA LEU A 15 -2.74 -5.94 9.42
C LEU A 15 -2.58 -4.52 8.84
N ARG A 16 -2.34 -3.56 9.72
CA ARG A 16 -2.16 -2.15 9.39
C ARG A 16 -0.92 -1.89 8.54
N GLU A 17 0.17 -2.59 8.82
CA GLU A 17 1.40 -2.52 8.01
C GLU A 17 1.21 -3.15 6.64
N HIS A 18 0.41 -4.22 6.55
CA HIS A 18 0.02 -4.84 5.28
C HIS A 18 -0.80 -3.88 4.41
N GLU A 19 -1.85 -3.29 4.96
CA GLU A 19 -2.69 -2.29 4.26
C GLU A 19 -1.83 -1.15 3.69
N ILE A 20 -0.94 -0.59 4.51
CA ILE A 20 -0.05 0.49 4.09
C ILE A 20 0.88 0.04 2.98
N LEU A 21 1.45 -1.17 3.08
CA LEU A 21 2.31 -1.74 2.06
C LEU A 21 1.59 -1.95 0.72
N GLU A 22 0.31 -2.35 0.75
CA GLU A 22 -0.55 -2.46 -0.44
C GLU A 22 -0.74 -1.12 -1.13
N PHE A 23 -1.14 -0.08 -0.40
CA PHE A 23 -1.29 1.25 -0.99
C PHE A 23 0.03 1.82 -1.55
N ILE A 24 1.15 1.54 -0.86
CA ILE A 24 2.47 1.94 -1.34
C ILE A 24 2.81 1.23 -2.65
N ALA A 25 2.46 -0.05 -2.78
CA ALA A 25 2.68 -0.80 -4.00
C ALA A 25 1.81 -0.32 -5.18
N LEU A 26 0.65 0.26 -4.88
CA LEU A 26 -0.20 0.97 -5.85
C LEU A 26 0.36 2.35 -6.25
N GLY A 27 1.45 2.81 -5.62
CA GLY A 27 2.11 4.07 -5.94
C GLY A 27 1.57 5.29 -5.18
N LEU A 28 0.66 5.11 -4.22
CA LEU A 28 0.10 6.20 -3.43
C LEU A 28 1.16 6.82 -2.53
N SER A 29 1.17 8.14 -2.38
CA SER A 29 2.00 8.89 -1.45
C SER A 29 1.57 8.71 0.00
N THR A 30 2.45 9.01 0.97
CA THR A 30 2.10 8.92 2.41
C THR A 30 0.84 9.72 2.77
N LYS A 31 0.61 10.86 2.11
CA LYS A 31 -0.58 11.69 2.33
C LYS A 31 -1.85 11.03 1.80
N GLU A 32 -1.81 10.43 0.63
CA GLU A 32 -2.95 9.69 0.07
C GLU A 32 -3.24 8.45 0.90
N VAL A 33 -2.21 7.69 1.28
CA VAL A 33 -2.37 6.55 2.20
C VAL A 33 -3.05 6.97 3.49
N ALA A 34 -2.59 8.07 4.11
CA ALA A 34 -3.19 8.63 5.32
C ALA A 34 -4.67 8.97 5.17
N GLN A 35 -5.08 9.51 4.01
CA GLN A 35 -6.47 9.80 3.69
C GLN A 35 -7.30 8.53 3.52
N HIS A 36 -6.75 7.49 2.87
CA HIS A 36 -7.46 6.23 2.64
C HIS A 36 -7.76 5.46 3.92
N ILE A 37 -6.90 5.59 4.94
CA ILE A 37 -6.98 4.79 6.17
C ILE A 37 -7.22 5.62 7.44
N ASP A 38 -7.61 6.88 7.25
CA ASP A 38 -8.02 7.87 8.26
C ASP A 38 -7.06 8.01 9.46
N ILE A 39 -5.77 8.25 9.17
CA ILE A 39 -4.77 8.56 10.21
C ILE A 39 -3.84 9.69 9.77
N ALA A 40 -3.11 10.27 10.73
CA ALA A 40 -2.13 11.30 10.42
C ALA A 40 -0.99 10.77 9.50
N PRO A 41 -0.51 11.57 8.53
CA PRO A 41 0.61 11.19 7.66
C PRO A 41 1.88 10.78 8.41
N ARG A 42 2.17 11.43 9.55
CA ARG A 42 3.31 11.05 10.41
C ARG A 42 3.18 9.64 10.97
N THR A 43 1.96 9.18 11.25
CA THR A 43 1.70 7.81 11.72
C THR A 43 1.92 6.82 10.58
N VAL A 44 1.52 7.17 9.35
CA VAL A 44 1.83 6.37 8.16
C VAL A 44 3.34 6.24 7.98
N ASP A 45 4.11 7.33 8.02
CA ASP A 45 5.57 7.28 7.89
C ASP A 45 6.22 6.35 8.93
N ARG A 46 5.74 6.37 10.17
CA ARG A 46 6.19 5.45 11.22
C ARG A 46 5.89 4.00 10.86
N HIS A 47 4.71 3.70 10.33
CA HIS A 47 4.39 2.36 9.85
C HIS A 47 5.27 1.95 8.67
N VAL A 48 5.48 2.82 7.67
CA VAL A 48 6.37 2.56 6.53
C VAL A 48 7.77 2.21 7.00
N GLU A 49 8.30 2.96 7.97
CA GLU A 49 9.63 2.70 8.51
C GLU A 49 9.68 1.35 9.25
N ASN A 50 8.66 1.01 10.04
CA ASN A 50 8.56 -0.30 10.68
C ASN A 50 8.53 -1.43 9.66
N VAL A 51 7.74 -1.30 8.58
CA VAL A 51 7.70 -2.29 7.49
C VAL A 51 9.09 -2.40 6.84
N ARG A 52 9.72 -1.26 6.52
CA ARG A 52 11.05 -1.24 5.90
C ARG A 52 12.09 -1.95 6.77
N LEU A 53 12.06 -1.73 8.09
CA LEU A 53 12.95 -2.39 9.04
C LEU A 53 12.67 -3.90 9.14
N LYS A 54 11.40 -4.30 9.21
CA LYS A 54 10.98 -5.72 9.23
C LYS A 54 11.40 -6.46 7.95
N LEU A 55 11.27 -5.82 6.79
CA LEU A 55 11.68 -6.36 5.49
C LEU A 55 13.18 -6.17 5.19
N ARG A 56 13.93 -5.51 6.08
CA ARG A 56 15.35 -5.13 5.88
C ARG A 56 15.60 -4.41 4.54
N ALA A 57 14.61 -3.64 4.10
CA ALA A 57 14.65 -2.95 2.84
C ALA A 57 15.49 -1.67 2.92
N LYS A 58 16.09 -1.29 1.79
CA LYS A 58 16.99 -0.12 1.70
C LYS A 58 16.23 1.17 1.47
N ASN A 59 15.13 1.09 0.73
CA ASN A 59 14.26 2.22 0.40
C ASN A 59 12.85 1.68 0.14
N ARG A 60 11.92 2.60 -0.10
CA ARG A 60 10.50 2.31 -0.34
C ARG A 60 10.27 1.36 -1.50
N THR A 61 11.00 1.52 -2.60
CA THR A 61 10.89 0.62 -3.77
C THR A 61 11.40 -0.77 -3.44
N HIS A 62 12.56 -0.87 -2.78
CA HIS A 62 13.12 -2.15 -2.34
C HIS A 62 12.18 -2.85 -1.36
N MET A 63 11.48 -2.10 -0.50
CA MET A 63 10.48 -2.64 0.42
C MET A 63 9.33 -3.35 -0.32
N VAL A 64 8.80 -2.74 -1.38
CA VAL A 64 7.76 -3.36 -2.22
C VAL A 64 8.31 -4.61 -2.93
N VAL A 65 9.53 -4.53 -3.48
CA VAL A 65 10.17 -5.67 -4.14
C VAL A 65 10.37 -6.84 -3.17
N CYS A 66 10.89 -6.59 -1.97
CA CYS A 66 11.04 -7.60 -0.92
C CYS A 66 9.68 -8.21 -0.58
N ALA A 67 8.64 -7.39 -0.38
CA ALA A 67 7.31 -7.88 -0.05
C ALA A 67 6.74 -8.84 -1.12
N VAL A 68 6.96 -8.54 -2.40
CA VAL A 68 6.54 -9.41 -3.51
C VAL A 68 7.38 -10.70 -3.54
N MET A 69 8.69 -10.60 -3.35
CA MET A 69 9.60 -11.75 -3.37
C MET A 69 9.35 -12.73 -2.22
N GLU A 70 9.01 -12.21 -1.05
CA GLU A 70 8.65 -13.00 0.14
C GLU A 70 7.20 -13.51 0.08
N GLY A 71 6.40 -13.11 -0.92
CA GLY A 71 5.00 -13.53 -1.07
C GLY A 71 4.01 -12.84 -0.12
N LEU A 72 4.45 -11.80 0.59
CA LEU A 72 3.63 -10.99 1.49
C LEU A 72 2.66 -10.08 0.71
N LEU A 73 3.06 -9.66 -0.48
CA LEU A 73 2.24 -8.81 -1.33
C LEU A 73 1.84 -9.55 -2.61
N GLN A 74 0.54 -9.77 -2.79
CA GLN A 74 -0.02 -10.28 -4.04
C GLN A 74 -0.54 -9.13 -4.91
N VAL A 75 0.23 -8.75 -5.93
CA VAL A 75 -0.23 -7.77 -6.92
C VAL A 75 -1.19 -8.47 -7.89
N LYS A 76 -2.49 -8.45 -7.58
CA LYS A 76 -3.53 -8.93 -8.49
C LYS A 76 -3.71 -7.93 -9.63
N LYS A 77 -3.47 -8.37 -10.86
CA LYS A 77 -3.61 -7.55 -12.09
C LYS A 77 -5.08 -7.25 -12.46
N ALA A 78 -6.02 -7.29 -11.52
CA ALA A 78 -7.46 -7.26 -11.82
C ALA A 78 -8.02 -5.84 -12.08
N ASP A 79 -7.43 -4.78 -11.51
CA ASP A 79 -8.11 -3.47 -11.47
C ASP A 79 -7.54 -2.37 -12.38
N LEU A 80 -6.52 -2.67 -13.20
CA LEU A 80 -5.96 -1.71 -14.18
C LEU A 80 -6.92 -1.35 -15.34
N ARG A 81 -8.15 -1.88 -15.32
CA ARG A 81 -9.20 -1.57 -16.30
C ARG A 81 -10.33 -0.69 -15.73
N ASN A 82 -10.32 -0.38 -14.43
CA ASN A 82 -11.44 0.30 -13.76
C ASN A 82 -11.07 1.58 -12.99
N SER A 83 -9.85 2.09 -13.10
CA SER A 83 -9.61 3.51 -12.87
C SER A 83 -9.96 4.30 -14.12
N ASP A 84 -11.26 4.34 -14.45
CA ASP A 84 -11.78 5.43 -15.28
C ASP A 84 -11.38 6.74 -14.59
N PRO A 85 -10.53 7.59 -15.20
CA PRO A 85 -10.19 8.89 -14.62
C PRO A 85 -11.42 9.82 -14.52
N ALA A 86 -12.58 9.41 -15.05
CA ALA A 86 -13.84 10.14 -15.00
C ALA A 86 -14.57 10.06 -13.64
N ALA A 87 -14.32 9.05 -12.79
CA ALA A 87 -15.07 8.89 -11.53
C ALA A 87 -14.65 9.89 -10.43
N LEU A 88 -13.40 10.37 -10.44
CA LEU A 88 -12.92 11.42 -9.52
C LEU A 88 -13.40 12.84 -9.91
N ALA A 89 -14.01 13.00 -11.09
CA ALA A 89 -14.54 14.29 -11.57
C ALA A 89 -15.99 14.56 -11.14
N GLN A 90 -16.64 13.67 -10.39
CA GLN A 90 -18.05 13.81 -9.99
C GLN A 90 -18.25 14.24 -8.53
N ALA A 91 -17.31 14.98 -7.95
CA ALA A 91 -17.62 15.85 -6.83
C ALA A 91 -18.26 17.16 -7.36
N GLN A 92 -19.54 17.09 -7.71
CA GLN A 92 -20.44 18.25 -7.82
C GLN A 92 -21.78 17.85 -7.17
N PRO A 93 -22.62 18.75 -6.62
CA PRO A 93 -22.52 20.21 -6.56
C PRO A 93 -22.85 20.82 -5.17
N ALA A 94 -22.83 22.16 -5.09
CA ALA A 94 -23.64 23.00 -4.19
C ALA A 94 -23.28 23.11 -2.70
N ASP A 95 -22.55 24.17 -2.36
CA ASP A 95 -22.92 25.12 -1.30
C ASP A 95 -22.54 26.51 -1.85
N ALA A 96 -23.47 27.24 -2.47
CA ALA A 96 -24.43 28.14 -1.83
C ALA A 96 -23.88 29.58 -1.75
N ASP A 97 -24.20 30.35 -2.79
CA ASP A 97 -24.84 31.67 -2.70
C ASP A 97 -24.37 32.64 -1.59
N HIS A 98 -23.49 33.59 -1.93
CA HIS A 98 -23.69 35.06 -1.81
C HIS A 98 -22.46 35.85 -2.27
#